data_AF-C2FRP6-F1
#
_entry.id   AF-C2FRP6-F1
#
_cell.length_a   1.000
_cell.length_b   1.000
_cell.length_c   1.000
_cell.angle_alpha   90.00
_cell.angle_beta   90.00
_cell.angle_gamma   90.00
#
_symmetry.space_group_name_H-M   'P 1'
#
loop_
_entity.id
_entity.type
_entity.pdbx_description
1 polymer ?
#
loop_
_entity_poly.entity_id
_entity_poly.type
_entity_poly.pdbx_seq_one_letter_code
_entity_poly.pdbx_strand_id
1 'polypeptide(L)'
;MKNRLALFLLFFVVSVGSVYAQQKISDGSTTGESALPNKDAMLELESKFKGLLFSRVELTSTTNPAPLQGNKHVAGMMVYNTVSTNDVRPGIYYNDGSKWVAAGSSTGATNITYNPSTYEISYIDANGNSVIINLAEVVKKNETLTTLVNNGNGTYTYTSENGTTTTINVPADVINNFNDIIGNTNVTNAITNLIKNIGGNVYYDGSNFTYVDANGTTQTIN
;
A
#
# COMPACT_ATOMS: atom_id res chain seq x y z
N MET A 1 74.25 -74.64 0.57
CA MET A 1 72.90 -74.72 -0.02
C MET A 1 71.91 -74.32 1.08
N LYS A 2 71.17 -73.21 0.93
CA LYS A 2 69.77 -73.18 0.41
C LYS A 2 68.86 -74.06 1.29
N ASN A 3 67.85 -73.58 2.01
CA ASN A 3 66.83 -72.61 1.62
C ASN A 3 66.25 -71.82 2.82
N ARG A 4 65.86 -70.59 2.50
CA ARG A 4 65.20 -69.60 3.34
C ARG A 4 63.73 -69.99 3.55
N LEU A 5 63.23 -69.91 4.78
CA LEU A 5 61.79 -69.83 5.05
C LEU A 5 61.54 -68.46 5.71
N ALA A 6 60.96 -67.55 4.94
CA ALA A 6 60.65 -66.20 5.37
C ALA A 6 59.46 -66.21 6.33
N LEU A 7 59.69 -65.74 7.56
CA LEU A 7 58.64 -65.51 8.55
C LEU A 7 57.97 -64.16 8.24
N PHE A 8 56.86 -64.19 7.49
CA PHE A 8 56.01 -63.01 7.30
C PHE A 8 55.13 -62.81 8.53
N LEU A 9 55.58 -61.97 9.46
CA LEU A 9 54.76 -61.50 10.58
C LEU A 9 53.86 -60.37 10.05
N LEU A 10 52.63 -60.72 9.67
CA LEU A 10 51.62 -59.75 9.23
C LEU A 10 51.07 -59.02 10.47
N PHE A 11 51.61 -57.85 10.78
CA PHE A 11 51.06 -56.95 11.80
C PHE A 11 49.72 -56.38 11.30
N PHE A 12 48.61 -57.00 11.71
CA PHE A 12 47.27 -56.46 11.48
C PHE A 12 47.01 -55.36 12.52
N VAL A 13 47.39 -54.12 12.19
CA VAL A 13 47.05 -52.94 12.99
C VAL A 13 45.55 -52.70 12.85
N VAL A 14 44.76 -53.14 13.83
CA VAL A 14 43.34 -52.79 13.94
C VAL A 14 43.26 -51.32 14.35
N SER A 15 43.11 -50.42 13.39
CA SER A 15 42.76 -49.03 13.67
C SER A 15 41.30 -48.96 14.09
N VAL A 16 41.06 -48.83 15.40
CA VAL A 16 39.72 -48.55 15.92
C VAL A 16 39.42 -47.07 15.72
N GLY A 17 38.96 -46.71 14.52
CA GLY A 17 38.41 -45.38 14.24
C GLY A 17 36.95 -45.32 14.69
N SER A 18 36.57 -44.30 15.46
CA SER A 18 35.17 -44.03 15.77
C SER A 18 34.46 -43.55 14.50
N VAL A 19 33.45 -44.29 14.03
CA VAL A 19 32.56 -43.87 12.95
C VAL A 19 31.38 -43.13 13.58
N TYR A 20 31.21 -41.84 13.26
CA TYR A 20 30.02 -41.08 13.63
C TYR A 20 28.96 -41.26 12.53
N ALA A 21 27.88 -41.99 12.83
CA ALA A 21 26.74 -42.12 11.94
C ALA A 21 25.71 -41.02 12.26
N GLN A 22 25.18 -40.37 11.22
CA GLN A 22 24.07 -39.43 11.36
C GLN A 22 22.76 -40.21 11.58
N GLN A 23 21.86 -39.69 12.41
CA GLN A 23 20.63 -40.39 12.79
C GLN A 23 19.41 -39.78 12.09
N LYS A 24 18.84 -40.56 11.17
CA LYS A 24 17.50 -40.34 10.62
C LYS A 24 16.52 -41.27 11.34
N ILE A 25 15.40 -40.74 11.79
CA ILE A 25 14.28 -41.52 12.34
C ILE A 25 13.19 -41.55 11.27
N SER A 26 12.99 -42.73 10.69
CA SER A 26 11.98 -42.96 9.64
C SER A 26 11.12 -44.17 9.94
N ASP A 27 9.87 -44.15 9.46
CA ASP A 27 8.97 -45.31 9.48
C ASP A 27 9.02 -46.16 8.21
N GLY A 28 9.95 -45.85 7.29
CA GLY A 28 10.15 -46.60 6.04
C GLY A 28 9.10 -46.33 4.95
N SER A 29 8.24 -45.32 5.12
CA SER A 29 7.22 -44.97 4.11
C SER A 29 7.77 -44.27 2.86
N THR A 30 9.01 -43.80 2.92
CA THR A 30 9.79 -43.14 1.86
C THR A 30 10.84 -44.10 1.29
N THR A 31 11.06 -44.05 -0.03
CA THR A 31 11.99 -44.94 -0.75
C THR A 31 12.86 -44.14 -1.73
N GLY A 32 14.00 -44.71 -2.16
CA GLY A 32 14.91 -44.07 -3.13
C GLY A 32 15.97 -43.18 -2.49
N GLU A 33 16.48 -42.19 -3.23
CA GLU A 33 17.55 -41.29 -2.75
C GLU A 33 17.15 -40.48 -1.50
N SER A 34 15.85 -40.23 -1.32
CA SER A 34 15.31 -39.62 -0.09
C SER A 34 15.46 -40.50 1.15
N ALA A 35 15.82 -41.79 1.03
CA ALA A 35 16.05 -42.65 2.20
C ALA A 35 17.41 -42.40 2.89
N LEU A 36 18.33 -41.67 2.24
CA LEU A 36 19.61 -41.30 2.85
C LEU A 36 19.42 -40.16 3.86
N PRO A 37 20.12 -40.18 5.01
CA PRO A 37 20.13 -39.05 5.94
C PRO A 37 20.67 -37.77 5.29
N ASN A 38 20.05 -36.63 5.61
CA ASN A 38 20.51 -35.32 5.22
C ASN A 38 21.82 -34.98 5.97
N LYS A 39 22.88 -34.74 5.19
CA LYS A 39 24.24 -34.44 5.68
C LYS A 39 24.35 -33.23 6.62
N ASP A 40 23.40 -32.31 6.55
CA ASP A 40 23.37 -31.07 7.34
C ASP A 40 22.43 -31.17 8.56
N ALA A 41 21.72 -32.29 8.73
CA ALA A 41 20.76 -32.49 9.82
C ALA A 41 21.38 -33.33 10.96
N MET A 42 21.37 -32.76 12.17
CA MET A 42 21.70 -33.53 13.38
C MET A 42 20.52 -34.42 13.84
N LEU A 43 19.29 -34.05 13.47
CA LEU A 43 18.08 -34.87 13.63
C LEU A 43 17.21 -34.71 12.39
N GLU A 44 16.87 -35.82 11.76
CA GLU A 44 15.91 -35.88 10.67
C GLU A 44 14.76 -36.82 11.06
N LEU A 45 13.52 -36.34 10.90
CA LEU A 45 12.31 -37.14 11.06
C LEU A 45 11.64 -37.25 9.69
N GLU A 46 11.47 -38.47 9.19
CA GLU A 46 10.85 -38.69 7.88
C GLU A 46 9.70 -39.69 7.96
N SER A 47 8.54 -39.27 7.48
CA SER A 47 7.40 -40.14 7.26
C SER A 47 6.44 -39.45 6.28
N LYS A 48 5.74 -40.23 5.46
CA LYS A 48 4.60 -39.74 4.66
C LYS A 48 3.33 -39.54 5.48
N PHE A 49 3.29 -40.09 6.70
CA PHE A 49 2.06 -40.25 7.48
C PHE A 49 2.16 -39.76 8.92
N LYS A 50 3.38 -39.51 9.43
CA LYS A 50 3.66 -39.09 10.81
C LYS A 50 4.44 -37.79 10.82
N GLY A 51 4.34 -37.05 11.91
CA GLY A 51 5.08 -35.81 12.14
C GLY A 51 5.64 -35.71 13.54
N LEU A 52 6.24 -34.57 13.85
CA LEU A 52 6.69 -34.24 15.20
C LEU A 52 5.51 -33.80 16.05
N LEU A 53 5.26 -34.49 17.17
CA LEU A 53 4.34 -34.03 18.20
C LEU A 53 5.11 -33.26 19.26
N PHE A 54 4.92 -31.94 19.32
CA PHE A 54 5.56 -31.08 20.32
C PHE A 54 5.05 -31.37 21.74
N SER A 55 5.89 -31.08 22.74
CA SER A 55 5.48 -31.10 24.15
C SER A 55 4.36 -30.10 24.39
N ARG A 56 3.27 -30.56 25.03
CA ARG A 56 2.11 -29.73 25.36
C ARG A 56 2.35 -29.05 26.70
N VAL A 57 2.19 -27.73 26.73
CA VAL A 57 2.36 -26.90 27.92
C VAL A 57 1.24 -25.87 28.02
N GLU A 58 1.01 -25.35 29.23
CA GLU A 58 0.08 -24.26 29.48
C GLU A 58 0.87 -22.96 29.67
N LEU A 59 1.02 -22.16 28.60
CA LEU A 59 1.63 -20.85 28.69
C LEU A 59 0.66 -19.86 29.34
N THR A 60 1.19 -18.93 30.11
CA THR A 60 0.37 -17.89 30.78
C THR A 60 0.50 -16.51 30.15
N SER A 61 1.65 -16.20 29.56
CA SER A 61 1.86 -15.02 28.69
C SER A 61 3.10 -15.20 27.84
N THR A 62 3.28 -14.40 26.79
CA THR A 62 4.48 -14.51 25.95
C THR A 62 5.77 -14.14 26.69
N THR A 63 5.70 -13.25 27.69
CA THR A 63 6.86 -12.78 28.47
C THR A 63 7.16 -13.63 29.70
N ASN A 64 6.33 -14.63 30.02
CA ASN A 64 6.59 -15.55 31.12
C ASN A 64 7.35 -16.78 30.60
N PRO A 65 8.59 -17.04 31.07
CA PRO A 65 9.37 -18.21 30.65
C PRO A 65 8.85 -19.54 31.21
N ALA A 66 7.97 -19.54 32.20
CA ALA A 66 7.31 -20.75 32.65
C ALA A 66 6.66 -21.49 31.45
N PRO A 67 6.74 -22.84 31.40
CA PRO A 67 7.15 -23.76 32.47
C PRO A 67 8.66 -24.10 32.53
N LEU A 68 9.53 -23.32 31.87
CA LEU A 68 10.97 -23.63 31.84
C LEU A 68 11.61 -23.47 33.23
N GLN A 69 12.53 -24.38 33.56
CA GLN A 69 13.24 -24.36 34.83
C GLN A 69 14.09 -23.09 34.98
N GLY A 70 14.19 -22.58 36.21
CA GLY A 70 14.96 -21.37 36.52
C GLY A 70 14.33 -20.06 36.04
N ASN A 71 13.06 -20.09 35.60
CA ASN A 71 12.32 -18.92 35.12
C ASN A 71 13.10 -18.12 34.08
N LYS A 72 13.73 -18.83 33.14
CA LYS A 72 14.61 -18.27 32.11
C LYS A 72 14.18 -18.75 30.72
N HIS A 73 14.10 -17.82 29.78
CA HIS A 73 13.87 -18.11 28.37
C HIS A 73 15.08 -18.83 27.75
N VAL A 74 14.80 -19.77 26.85
CA VAL A 74 15.82 -20.59 26.18
C VAL A 74 15.57 -20.52 24.67
N ALA A 75 16.42 -19.76 23.96
CA ALA A 75 16.28 -19.56 22.52
C ALA A 75 16.26 -20.89 21.75
N GLY A 76 15.37 -20.99 20.75
CA GLY A 76 15.18 -22.16 19.91
C GLY A 76 14.28 -23.25 20.49
N MET A 77 13.87 -23.14 21.76
CA MET A 77 12.91 -24.06 22.38
C MET A 77 11.55 -23.99 21.66
N MET A 78 10.93 -25.13 21.34
CA MET A 78 9.60 -25.19 20.72
C MET A 78 8.62 -26.05 21.51
N VAL A 79 7.40 -25.55 21.69
CA VAL A 79 6.32 -26.20 22.45
C VAL A 79 4.96 -25.97 21.77
N TYR A 80 3.97 -26.78 22.11
CA TYR A 80 2.58 -26.52 21.76
C TYR A 80 1.83 -26.01 22.99
N ASN A 81 1.37 -24.77 22.95
CA ASN A 81 0.52 -24.20 23.99
C ASN A 81 -0.91 -24.75 23.86
N THR A 82 -1.56 -25.12 24.97
CA THR A 82 -2.91 -25.71 24.98
C THR A 82 -4.00 -24.77 25.48
N VAL A 83 -3.65 -23.60 26.02
CA VAL A 83 -4.60 -22.69 26.69
C VAL A 83 -4.69 -21.32 26.00
N SER A 84 -5.81 -20.65 26.20
CA SER A 84 -5.98 -19.23 25.89
C SER A 84 -5.89 -18.42 27.18
N THR A 85 -4.72 -17.83 27.42
CA THR A 85 -4.45 -17.04 28.65
C THR A 85 -3.72 -15.77 28.25
N ASN A 86 -4.16 -14.60 28.72
CA ASN A 86 -3.58 -13.30 28.35
C ASN A 86 -3.37 -13.15 26.83
N ASP A 87 -2.12 -13.01 26.39
CA ASP A 87 -1.69 -12.84 25.01
C ASP A 87 -1.30 -14.15 24.30
N VAL A 88 -1.41 -15.30 24.97
CA VAL A 88 -1.19 -16.62 24.33
C VAL A 88 -2.50 -17.30 23.93
N ARG A 89 -2.43 -18.09 22.86
CA ARG A 89 -3.53 -18.90 22.32
C ARG A 89 -3.02 -20.31 22.03
N PRO A 90 -3.87 -21.34 21.88
CA PRO A 90 -3.42 -22.65 21.48
C PRO A 90 -2.66 -22.62 20.16
N GLY A 91 -1.49 -23.23 20.10
CA GLY A 91 -0.61 -23.16 18.92
C GLY A 91 0.84 -23.50 19.21
N ILE A 92 1.65 -23.58 18.16
CA ILE A 92 3.10 -23.79 18.28
C ILE A 92 3.75 -22.48 18.67
N TYR A 93 4.61 -22.51 19.68
CA TYR A 93 5.45 -21.39 20.07
C TYR A 93 6.91 -21.80 20.02
N TYR A 94 7.75 -20.91 19.50
CA TYR A 94 9.19 -20.98 19.72
C TYR A 94 9.62 -19.89 20.70
N ASN A 95 10.69 -20.14 21.44
CA ASN A 95 11.28 -19.15 22.32
C ASN A 95 12.43 -18.44 21.59
N ASP A 96 12.44 -17.11 21.59
CA ASP A 96 13.50 -16.31 20.94
C ASP A 96 14.68 -15.98 21.87
N GLY A 97 14.66 -16.49 23.11
CA GLY A 97 15.62 -16.18 24.17
C GLY A 97 15.14 -15.08 25.13
N SER A 98 14.07 -14.36 24.79
CA SER A 98 13.48 -13.29 25.61
C SER A 98 11.97 -13.42 25.83
N LYS A 99 11.27 -14.15 24.96
CA LYS A 99 9.83 -14.40 25.04
C LYS A 99 9.41 -15.62 24.22
N TRP A 100 8.17 -16.06 24.40
CA TRP A 100 7.49 -17.00 23.51
C TRP A 100 6.92 -16.26 22.30
N VAL A 101 7.18 -16.78 21.11
CA VAL A 101 6.69 -16.27 19.83
C VAL A 101 5.84 -17.35 19.16
N ALA A 102 4.60 -17.01 18.83
CA ALA A 102 3.72 -17.92 18.12
C ALA A 102 4.27 -18.19 16.71
N ALA A 103 4.50 -19.45 16.38
CA ALA A 103 4.88 -19.88 15.04
C ALA A 103 3.64 -19.81 14.14
N GLY A 104 3.55 -18.79 13.29
CA GLY A 104 2.47 -18.63 12.31
C GLY A 104 1.37 -17.64 12.69
N SER A 105 1.45 -16.96 13.84
CA SER A 105 0.58 -15.81 14.11
C SER A 105 1.30 -14.53 13.74
N SER A 106 0.97 -13.94 12.59
CA SER A 106 1.02 -12.48 12.52
C SER A 106 -0.14 -11.98 13.35
N THR A 107 0.12 -11.13 14.33
CA THR A 107 -0.91 -10.38 15.08
C THR A 107 -1.62 -9.33 14.21
N GLY A 108 -1.64 -9.51 12.88
CA GLY A 108 -2.14 -8.57 11.89
C GLY A 108 -2.58 -9.28 10.63
N ALA A 109 -3.04 -8.49 9.65
CA ALA A 109 -3.53 -8.97 8.37
C ALA A 109 -2.52 -9.86 7.65
N THR A 110 -2.94 -11.05 7.21
CA THR A 110 -2.17 -11.91 6.31
C THR A 110 -2.71 -11.82 4.89
N ASN A 111 -1.94 -12.33 3.92
CA ASN A 111 -2.40 -12.52 2.54
C ASN A 111 -2.92 -11.24 1.86
N ILE A 112 -2.30 -10.09 2.16
CA ILE A 112 -2.66 -8.80 1.54
C ILE A 112 -2.37 -8.85 0.04
N THR A 113 -3.40 -8.66 -0.79
CA THR A 113 -3.34 -8.65 -2.25
C THR A 113 -4.04 -7.42 -2.79
N TYR A 114 -3.58 -6.89 -3.93
CA TYR A 114 -4.22 -5.79 -4.66
C TYR A 114 -4.59 -6.22 -6.08
N ASN A 115 -5.84 -5.99 -6.47
CA ASN A 115 -6.31 -6.18 -7.85
C ASN A 115 -6.45 -4.81 -8.55
N PRO A 116 -5.58 -4.49 -9.54
CA PRO A 116 -5.63 -3.20 -10.23
C PRO A 116 -6.81 -3.03 -11.18
N SER A 117 -7.48 -4.11 -11.59
CA SER A 117 -8.65 -4.03 -12.48
C SER A 117 -9.92 -3.66 -11.71
N THR A 118 -10.04 -4.11 -10.45
CA THR A 118 -11.20 -3.82 -9.58
C THR A 118 -10.91 -2.77 -8.52
N TYR A 119 -9.64 -2.35 -8.36
CA TYR A 119 -9.17 -1.45 -7.30
C TYR A 119 -9.44 -1.97 -5.89
N GLU A 120 -9.37 -3.28 -5.69
CA GLU A 120 -9.67 -3.93 -4.41
C GLU A 120 -8.40 -4.40 -3.73
N ILE A 121 -8.29 -4.10 -2.43
CA ILE A 121 -7.35 -4.77 -1.53
C ILE A 121 -8.10 -5.90 -0.82
N SER A 122 -7.57 -7.12 -0.88
CA SER A 122 -8.06 -8.24 -0.09
C SER A 122 -7.02 -8.70 0.92
N TYR A 123 -7.46 -9.11 2.11
CA TYR A 123 -6.59 -9.67 3.14
C TYR A 123 -7.37 -10.61 4.06
N ILE A 124 -6.65 -11.41 4.85
CA ILE A 124 -7.24 -12.21 5.93
C ILE A 124 -6.98 -11.48 7.25
N ASP A 125 -8.04 -11.19 8.01
CA ASP A 125 -7.95 -10.50 9.30
C ASP A 125 -7.33 -11.40 10.39
N ALA A 126 -7.11 -10.84 11.59
CA ALA A 126 -6.56 -11.57 12.72
C ALA A 126 -7.44 -12.73 13.23
N ASN A 127 -8.70 -12.80 12.81
CA ASN A 127 -9.64 -13.87 13.13
C ASN A 127 -9.72 -14.93 12.01
N GLY A 128 -8.98 -14.75 10.91
CA GLY A 128 -9.02 -15.64 9.75
C GLY A 128 -10.11 -15.32 8.72
N ASN A 129 -10.81 -14.18 8.84
CA ASN A 129 -11.84 -13.77 7.89
C ASN A 129 -11.27 -13.05 6.68
N SER A 130 -11.81 -13.32 5.50
CA SER A 130 -11.50 -12.53 4.31
C SER A 130 -12.16 -11.15 4.37
N VAL A 131 -11.36 -10.12 4.18
CA VAL A 131 -11.80 -8.72 4.12
C VAL A 131 -11.43 -8.15 2.75
N ILE A 132 -12.37 -7.42 2.15
CA ILE A 132 -12.18 -6.69 0.90
C ILE A 132 -12.39 -5.20 1.18
N ILE A 133 -11.44 -4.38 0.74
CA ILE A 133 -11.51 -2.92 0.74
C ILE A 133 -11.51 -2.46 -0.72
N ASN A 134 -12.60 -1.83 -1.14
CA ASN A 134 -12.69 -1.20 -2.45
C ASN A 134 -12.11 0.23 -2.39
N LEU A 135 -10.95 0.47 -3.02
CA LEU A 135 -10.30 1.79 -2.99
C LEU A 135 -11.11 2.86 -3.71
N ALA A 136 -11.83 2.52 -4.77
CA ALA A 136 -12.67 3.48 -5.47
C ALA A 136 -13.77 4.04 -4.56
N GLU A 137 -14.38 3.20 -3.74
CA GLU A 137 -15.35 3.64 -2.73
C GLU A 137 -14.70 4.46 -1.61
N VAL A 138 -13.52 4.06 -1.14
CA VAL A 138 -12.79 4.79 -0.09
C VAL A 138 -12.43 6.19 -0.59
N VAL A 139 -11.89 6.31 -1.81
CA VAL A 139 -11.57 7.61 -2.41
C VAL A 139 -12.83 8.46 -2.55
N LYS A 140 -13.91 7.90 -3.09
CA LYS A 140 -15.18 8.62 -3.26
C LYS A 140 -15.79 9.09 -1.94
N LYS A 141 -15.66 8.32 -0.85
CA LYS A 141 -16.14 8.73 0.48
C LYS A 141 -15.30 9.84 1.10
N ASN A 142 -14.04 9.99 0.69
CA ASN A 142 -13.10 10.94 1.28
C ASN A 142 -12.69 12.06 0.31
N GLU A 143 -13.27 12.11 -0.89
CA GLU A 143 -13.06 13.21 -1.81
C GLU A 143 -13.79 14.46 -1.30
N THR A 144 -13.15 15.60 -1.42
CA THR A 144 -13.77 16.88 -1.05
C THR A 144 -14.45 17.51 -2.25
N LEU A 145 -15.74 17.78 -2.15
CA LEU A 145 -16.51 18.38 -3.23
C LEU A 145 -16.47 19.91 -3.14
N THR A 146 -16.02 20.56 -4.22
CA THR A 146 -16.18 22.00 -4.43
C THR A 146 -17.36 22.27 -5.35
N THR A 147 -18.04 23.41 -5.20
CA THR A 147 -19.16 23.79 -6.08
C THR A 147 -18.96 25.16 -6.70
N LEU A 148 -19.46 25.35 -7.92
CA LEU A 148 -19.59 26.65 -8.55
C LEU A 148 -21.03 26.83 -9.04
N VAL A 149 -21.76 27.78 -8.46
CA VAL A 149 -23.18 28.00 -8.73
C VAL A 149 -23.37 29.35 -9.41
N ASN A 150 -24.13 29.37 -10.50
CA ASN A 150 -24.54 30.61 -11.16
C ASN A 150 -25.76 31.22 -10.45
N ASN A 151 -25.67 32.49 -10.06
CA ASN A 151 -26.74 33.19 -9.33
C ASN A 151 -27.74 33.92 -10.25
N GLY A 152 -27.56 33.85 -11.58
CA GLY A 152 -28.49 34.40 -12.58
C GLY A 152 -28.33 35.90 -12.88
N ASN A 153 -27.48 36.61 -12.15
CA ASN A 153 -27.22 38.04 -12.30
C ASN A 153 -25.77 38.36 -12.72
N GLY A 154 -25.05 37.38 -13.26
CA GLY A 154 -23.63 37.50 -13.60
C GLY A 154 -22.67 37.29 -12.42
N THR A 155 -23.19 37.01 -11.22
CA THR A 155 -22.37 36.55 -10.09
C THR A 155 -22.39 35.03 -9.97
N TYR A 156 -21.30 34.48 -9.45
CA TYR A 156 -21.15 33.06 -9.17
C TYR A 156 -20.74 32.86 -7.71
N THR A 157 -21.28 31.82 -7.08
CA THR A 157 -20.89 31.39 -5.74
C THR A 157 -20.02 30.16 -5.85
N TYR A 158 -18.73 30.31 -5.58
CA TYR A 158 -17.80 29.21 -5.40
C TYR A 158 -17.80 28.78 -3.93
N THR A 159 -17.87 27.48 -3.66
CA THR A 159 -17.72 26.91 -2.32
C THR A 159 -16.55 25.94 -2.35
N SER A 160 -15.50 26.23 -1.58
CA SER A 160 -14.34 25.35 -1.44
C SER A 160 -14.62 24.16 -0.53
N GLU A 161 -13.69 23.21 -0.51
CA GLU A 161 -13.72 21.99 0.29
C GLU A 161 -13.90 22.21 1.79
N ASN A 162 -13.43 23.36 2.29
CA ASN A 162 -13.55 23.74 3.70
C ASN A 162 -14.86 24.50 4.01
N GLY A 163 -15.78 24.60 3.05
CA GLY A 163 -17.06 25.31 3.18
C GLY A 163 -16.98 26.82 3.04
N THR A 164 -15.79 27.39 2.76
CA THR A 164 -15.65 28.83 2.50
C THR A 164 -16.36 29.18 1.20
N THR A 165 -17.20 30.21 1.24
CA THR A 165 -17.88 30.72 0.06
C THR A 165 -17.18 31.98 -0.46
N THR A 166 -16.92 32.00 -1.76
CA THR A 166 -16.36 33.14 -2.48
C THR A 166 -17.31 33.54 -3.59
N THR A 167 -17.72 34.81 -3.60
CA THR A 167 -18.51 35.37 -4.69
C THR A 167 -17.58 35.90 -5.78
N ILE A 168 -17.73 35.37 -6.99
CA ILE A 168 -17.12 35.91 -8.20
C ILE A 168 -18.14 36.85 -8.83
N ASN A 169 -17.80 38.13 -8.98
CA ASN A 169 -18.73 39.15 -9.46
C ASN A 169 -18.24 39.76 -10.78
N VAL A 170 -18.58 39.11 -11.89
CA VAL A 170 -18.13 39.52 -13.22
C VAL A 170 -18.59 40.95 -13.57
N PRO A 171 -19.86 41.36 -13.32
CA PRO A 171 -20.27 42.75 -13.56
C PRO A 171 -19.45 43.77 -12.76
N ALA A 172 -19.19 43.51 -11.48
CA ALA A 172 -18.36 44.41 -10.68
C ALA A 172 -16.93 44.47 -11.20
N ASP A 173 -16.34 43.34 -11.61
CA ASP A 173 -15.00 43.32 -12.21
C ASP A 173 -14.94 44.13 -13.50
N VAL A 174 -15.98 44.05 -14.35
CA VAL A 174 -16.08 44.87 -15.57
C VAL A 174 -16.16 46.36 -15.24
N ILE A 175 -16.95 46.74 -14.23
CA ILE A 175 -17.07 48.13 -13.79
C ILE A 175 -15.72 48.63 -13.23
N ASN A 176 -15.06 47.84 -12.39
CA ASN A 176 -13.80 48.22 -11.75
C ASN A 176 -12.66 48.35 -12.75
N ASN A 177 -12.63 47.50 -13.78
CA ASN A 177 -11.61 47.53 -14.83
C ASN A 177 -12.03 48.38 -16.05
N PHE A 178 -13.10 49.17 -15.95
CA PHE A 178 -13.70 49.85 -17.10
C PHE A 178 -12.71 50.77 -17.83
N ASN A 179 -11.86 51.50 -17.10
CA ASN A 179 -10.86 52.41 -17.69
C ASN A 179 -9.85 51.66 -18.58
N ASP A 180 -9.40 50.49 -18.14
CA ASP A 180 -8.46 49.67 -18.92
C ASP A 180 -9.16 49.05 -20.14
N ILE A 181 -10.43 48.65 -19.97
CA ILE A 181 -11.26 48.10 -21.05
C ILE A 181 -11.43 49.13 -22.18
N ILE A 182 -11.76 50.38 -21.85
CA ILE A 182 -11.89 51.46 -22.86
C ILE A 182 -10.54 52.03 -23.32
N GLY A 183 -9.45 51.74 -22.60
CA GLY A 183 -8.09 52.02 -23.07
C GLY A 183 -7.64 51.09 -24.20
N ASN A 184 -8.28 49.92 -24.35
CA ASN A 184 -7.98 48.97 -25.40
C ASN A 184 -8.50 49.47 -26.76
N THR A 185 -7.58 49.69 -27.72
CA THR A 185 -7.92 50.21 -29.05
C THR A 185 -8.89 49.33 -29.82
N ASN A 186 -8.87 48.01 -29.64
CA ASN A 186 -9.82 47.12 -30.31
C ASN A 186 -11.24 47.32 -29.78
N VAL A 187 -11.39 47.45 -28.46
CA VAL A 187 -12.69 47.72 -27.82
C VAL A 187 -13.20 49.09 -28.24
N THR A 188 -12.34 50.11 -28.19
CA THR A 188 -12.72 51.48 -28.55
C THR A 188 -13.04 51.62 -30.03
N ASN A 189 -12.32 50.94 -30.92
CA ASN A 189 -12.65 50.88 -32.34
C ASN A 189 -13.99 50.17 -32.58
N ALA A 190 -14.26 49.06 -31.87
CA ALA A 190 -15.53 48.36 -31.98
C ALA A 190 -16.72 49.24 -31.53
N ILE A 191 -16.58 49.94 -30.40
CA ILE A 191 -17.57 50.89 -29.90
C ILE A 191 -17.75 52.06 -30.89
N THR A 192 -16.64 52.63 -31.37
CA THR A 192 -16.67 53.75 -32.33
C THR A 192 -17.36 53.36 -33.64
N ASN A 193 -17.07 52.17 -34.16
CA ASN A 193 -17.72 51.66 -35.37
C ASN A 193 -19.21 51.42 -35.15
N LEU A 194 -19.61 50.88 -33.99
CA LEU A 194 -21.03 50.73 -33.65
C LEU A 194 -21.75 52.08 -33.65
N ILE A 195 -21.15 53.10 -33.02
CA ILE A 195 -21.73 54.45 -32.93
C ILE A 195 -21.83 55.11 -34.32
N LYS A 196 -20.76 55.01 -35.12
CA LYS A 196 -20.71 55.56 -36.49
C LYS A 196 -21.76 54.96 -37.42
N ASN A 197 -22.15 53.70 -37.21
CA ASN A 197 -23.11 53.02 -38.07
C ASN A 197 -24.58 53.24 -37.67
N ILE A 198 -24.87 53.96 -36.58
CA ILE A 198 -26.23 54.27 -36.14
C ILE A 198 -26.58 55.68 -36.61
N GLY A 199 -27.64 55.79 -37.42
CA GLY A 199 -28.09 57.07 -37.97
C GLY A 199 -28.44 58.10 -36.90
N GLY A 200 -28.09 59.37 -37.15
CA GLY A 200 -28.33 60.49 -36.24
C GLY A 200 -27.25 60.76 -35.18
N ASN A 201 -26.29 59.85 -34.98
CA ASN A 201 -25.16 60.10 -34.08
C ASN A 201 -24.15 61.05 -34.75
N VAL A 202 -23.71 62.07 -34.00
CA VAL A 202 -22.66 63.01 -34.44
C VAL A 202 -21.30 62.55 -33.89
N TYR A 203 -20.36 62.32 -34.79
CA TYR A 203 -18.97 61.94 -34.51
C TYR A 203 -18.02 63.10 -34.83
N TYR A 204 -17.07 63.36 -33.94
CA TYR A 204 -16.00 64.32 -34.15
C TYR A 204 -14.66 63.60 -34.27
N ASP A 205 -13.95 63.82 -35.36
CA ASP A 205 -12.64 63.19 -35.63
C ASP A 205 -11.43 64.05 -35.23
N GLY A 206 -11.67 65.21 -34.63
CA GLY A 206 -10.63 66.22 -34.34
C GLY A 206 -10.56 67.34 -35.38
N SER A 207 -11.28 67.24 -36.49
CA SER A 207 -11.38 68.29 -37.51
C SER A 207 -12.82 68.62 -37.88
N ASN A 208 -13.67 67.61 -38.10
CA ASN A 208 -15.02 67.78 -38.60
C ASN A 208 -16.04 67.01 -37.75
N PHE A 209 -17.25 67.57 -37.62
CA PHE A 209 -18.40 66.84 -37.11
C PHE A 209 -19.10 66.13 -38.27
N THR A 210 -19.37 64.84 -38.14
CA THR A 210 -20.05 64.03 -39.16
C THR A 210 -21.20 63.22 -38.55
N TYR A 211 -22.24 62.90 -39.32
CA TYR A 211 -23.32 62.00 -38.89
C TYR A 211 -23.77 61.09 -40.04
N VAL A 212 -24.39 59.96 -39.72
CA VAL A 212 -25.02 59.08 -40.72
C VAL A 212 -26.49 59.44 -40.86
N ASP A 213 -26.93 59.74 -42.09
CA ASP A 213 -28.33 60.05 -42.39
C ASP A 213 -29.22 58.79 -42.46
N ALA A 214 -30.52 58.98 -42.64
CA ALA A 214 -31.49 57.88 -42.70
C ALA A 214 -31.24 56.88 -43.86
N ASN A 215 -30.40 57.26 -44.84
CA ASN A 215 -30.02 56.43 -45.98
C ASN A 215 -28.66 55.73 -45.78
N GLY A 216 -28.04 55.85 -44.59
CA GLY A 216 -26.73 55.26 -44.31
C GLY A 216 -25.55 56.06 -44.88
N THR A 217 -25.77 57.28 -45.37
CA THR A 217 -24.69 58.11 -45.94
C THR A 217 -24.09 59.01 -44.87
N THR A 218 -22.75 59.08 -44.82
CA THR A 218 -22.04 60.02 -43.92
C THR A 218 -22.13 61.44 -44.46
N GLN A 219 -22.61 62.37 -43.64
CA GLN A 219 -22.74 63.80 -43.92
C GLN A 219 -21.80 64.60 -42.99
N THR A 220 -21.26 65.71 -43.48
CA THR A 220 -20.42 66.64 -42.69
C THR A 220 -21.23 67.85 -42.26
N ILE A 221 -21.09 68.27 -41.00
CA ILE A 221 -21.70 69.48 -40.44
C ILE A 221 -20.68 70.61 -40.57
N ASN A 222 -21.04 71.66 -41.31
CA ASN A 222 -20.24 72.86 -41.54
C ASN A 222 -20.55 73.97 -40.53
#